data_AF-K1K056-F1
#
_entry.id   AF-K1K056-F1
#
_cell.length_a   1.000
_cell.length_b   1.000
_cell.length_c   1.000
_cell.angle_alpha   90.00
_cell.angle_beta   90.00
_cell.angle_gamma   90.00
#
_symmetry.space_group_name_H-M   'P 1'
#
loop_
_entity.id
_entity.type
_entity.pdbx_description
1 polymer ?
#
loop_
_entity_poly.entity_id
_entity_poly.type
_entity_poly.pdbx_seq_one_letter_code
_entity_poly.pdbx_strand_id
1 'polypeptide(L)'
;MNAEEKMLEDRLLNWGRWNQDPKRQGRSPLCAFMEAVPDDDKDNDLPVERHDGPPPVDVSDALLVQRAWERLPVAPERYRKAKMVVGVAYAFNVPFMDLKRILRKYHRINLHEREFDGLVEMGRKMIRNNLLKLEGMPPK
;
A
#
# COMPACT_ATOMS: atom_id res chain seq x y z
N MET A 1 4.47 -11.32 -16.50
CA MET A 1 3.66 -10.17 -16.06
C MET A 1 3.00 -9.58 -17.29
N ASN A 2 1.66 -9.62 -17.36
CA ASN A 2 0.92 -9.06 -18.50
C ASN A 2 0.78 -7.52 -18.37
N ALA A 3 0.32 -6.86 -19.44
CA ALA A 3 0.21 -5.40 -19.46
C ALA A 3 -0.72 -4.86 -18.36
N GLU A 4 -1.82 -5.56 -18.07
CA GLU A 4 -2.78 -5.15 -17.03
C GLU A 4 -2.19 -5.27 -15.61
N GLU A 5 -1.40 -6.32 -15.35
CA GLU A 5 -0.66 -6.51 -14.10
C GLU A 5 0.39 -5.41 -13.92
N LYS A 6 1.08 -5.01 -15.00
CA LYS A 6 2.04 -3.91 -14.96
C LYS A 6 1.37 -2.58 -14.65
N MET A 7 0.23 -2.30 -15.30
CA MET A 7 -0.55 -1.09 -15.00
C MET A 7 -1.02 -1.06 -13.54
N LEU A 8 -1.50 -2.18 -13.01
CA LEU A 8 -1.89 -2.26 -11.60
C LEU A 8 -0.70 -2.03 -10.66
N GLU A 9 0.46 -2.62 -10.99
CA GLU A 9 1.69 -2.42 -10.22
C GLU A 9 2.10 -0.96 -10.17
N ASP A 10 2.13 -0.28 -11.31
CA ASP A 10 2.52 1.13 -11.42
C ASP A 10 1.60 2.03 -10.57
N ARG A 11 0.28 1.75 -10.58
CA ARG A 11 -0.72 2.44 -9.76
C ARG A 11 -0.52 2.20 -8.27
N LEU A 12 -0.24 0.96 -7.86
CA LEU A 12 0.02 0.61 -6.47
C LEU A 12 1.32 1.24 -5.95
N LEU A 13 2.37 1.30 -6.78
CA LEU A 13 3.62 1.99 -6.47
C LEU A 13 3.44 3.50 -6.39
N ASN A 14 2.61 4.09 -7.24
CA ASN A 14 2.22 5.50 -7.16
C ASN A 14 1.45 5.79 -5.86
N TRP A 15 0.48 4.95 -5.51
CA TRP A 15 -0.26 5.04 -4.25
C TRP A 15 0.60 4.82 -3.01
N GLY A 16 1.58 3.91 -3.07
CA GLY A 16 2.57 3.69 -2.03
C GLY A 16 3.38 4.96 -1.73
N ARG A 17 3.94 5.57 -2.78
CA ARG A 17 4.63 6.87 -2.70
C ARG A 17 3.73 7.98 -2.15
N TRP A 18 2.45 8.00 -2.55
CA TRP A 18 1.48 8.96 -2.04
C TRP A 18 1.24 8.85 -0.52
N ASN A 19 1.20 7.63 0.04
CA ASN A 19 1.02 7.44 1.49
C ASN A 19 2.26 7.85 2.30
N GLN A 20 3.45 7.78 1.69
CA GLN A 20 4.70 8.18 2.33
C GLN A 20 4.95 9.69 2.30
N ASP A 21 4.24 10.46 1.45
CA ASP A 21 4.45 11.90 1.28
C ASP A 21 4.15 12.66 2.60
N PRO A 22 5.18 13.18 3.30
CA PRO A 22 5.01 13.84 4.59
C PRO A 22 4.13 15.08 4.51
N LYS A 23 4.07 15.73 3.33
CA LYS A 23 3.24 16.93 3.11
C LYS A 23 1.74 16.61 2.99
N ARG A 24 1.39 15.32 2.91
CA ARG A 24 0.02 14.82 2.74
C ARG A 24 -0.45 13.91 3.88
N GLN A 25 0.42 13.65 4.85
CA GLN A 25 0.08 12.97 6.10
C GLN A 25 -1.01 13.78 6.83
N GLY A 26 -2.14 13.12 7.13
CA GLY A 26 -3.32 13.73 7.75
C GLY A 26 -4.60 13.74 6.89
N ARG A 27 -4.53 13.35 5.60
CA ARG A 27 -5.73 13.25 4.71
C ARG A 27 -6.13 11.83 4.32
N SER A 28 -5.31 10.83 4.62
CA SER A 28 -5.60 9.40 4.37
C SER A 28 -5.96 8.70 5.68
N PRO A 29 -7.01 7.87 5.73
CA PRO A 29 -7.27 6.99 6.88
C PRO A 29 -6.08 6.06 7.19
N LEU A 30 -5.26 5.70 6.20
CA LEU A 30 -3.99 5.00 6.43
C LEU A 30 -3.01 5.85 7.24
N CYS A 31 -2.94 7.16 7.02
CA CYS A 31 -2.07 8.05 7.81
C CYS A 31 -2.43 8.04 9.31
N ALA A 32 -3.72 8.01 9.65
CA ALA A 32 -4.15 7.90 11.05
C ALA A 32 -3.72 6.56 11.69
N PHE A 33 -3.53 5.50 10.89
CA PHE A 33 -2.92 4.25 11.35
C PHE A 33 -1.37 4.29 11.35
N MET A 34 -0.76 5.15 10.52
CA MET A 34 0.70 5.32 10.39
C MET A 34 1.31 6.21 11.49
N GLU A 35 0.56 7.18 12.04
CA GLU A 35 1.00 8.04 13.16
C GLU A 35 1.34 7.26 14.45
N ALA A 36 1.01 5.96 14.52
CA ALA A 36 1.39 5.08 15.62
C ALA A 36 2.81 4.49 15.49
N VAL A 37 3.51 4.72 14.37
CA VAL A 37 4.89 4.27 14.13
C VAL A 37 5.86 5.38 14.55
N PRO A 38 6.71 5.18 15.59
CA PRO A 38 7.75 6.16 15.92
C PRO A 38 8.76 6.29 14.77
N ASP A 39 9.04 7.53 14.37
CA ASP A 39 10.16 7.92 13.51
C ASP A 39 11.46 7.79 14.36
N ASP A 40 12.06 6.60 14.41
CA ASP A 40 13.34 6.41 15.13
C ASP A 40 14.59 6.68 14.26
N ASP A 41 14.45 7.02 12.97
CA ASP A 41 15.60 7.19 12.06
C ASP A 41 15.49 8.44 11.16
N LYS A 42 15.49 9.65 11.75
CA LYS A 42 15.70 10.90 11.00
C LYS A 42 16.81 11.75 11.58
N ASP A 43 18.02 11.17 11.61
CA ASP A 43 19.26 11.92 11.55
C ASP A 43 20.07 11.40 10.35
N ASN A 44 19.87 12.03 9.18
CA ASN A 44 20.85 11.98 8.10
C ASN A 44 20.62 13.19 7.18
N ASP A 45 21.23 14.32 7.58
CA ASP A 45 21.59 15.40 6.69
C ASP A 45 22.65 14.89 5.71
N LEU A 46 22.22 14.39 4.54
CA LEU A 46 23.10 14.18 3.39
C LEU A 46 22.63 15.06 2.22
N PRO A 47 23.55 15.73 1.51
CA PRO A 47 23.21 16.59 0.39
C PRO A 47 22.67 15.74 -0.76
N VAL A 48 21.40 15.93 -1.11
CA VAL A 48 20.71 15.22 -2.19
C VAL A 48 21.32 15.63 -3.53
N GLU A 49 22.16 14.77 -4.09
CA GLU A 49 22.52 14.80 -5.51
C GLU A 49 21.24 14.69 -6.35
N ARG A 50 21.08 15.60 -7.31
CA ARG A 50 19.98 15.61 -8.28
C ARG A 50 20.12 14.44 -9.25
N HIS A 51 19.64 13.27 -8.83
CA HIS A 51 19.12 12.28 -9.77
C HIS A 51 17.65 12.60 -10.04
N ASP A 52 17.20 12.40 -11.28
CA ASP A 52 15.78 12.50 -11.66
C ASP A 52 14.91 11.86 -10.58
N GLY A 53 14.23 12.71 -9.81
CA GLY A 53 13.44 12.26 -8.68
C GLY A 53 12.39 11.25 -9.12
N PRO A 54 11.89 10.38 -8.21
CA PRO A 54 10.81 9.47 -8.55
C PRO A 54 9.67 10.26 -9.22
N PRO A 55 9.00 9.68 -10.24
CA PRO A 55 7.96 10.38 -10.99
C PRO A 55 6.98 11.08 -10.04
N PRO A 56 6.53 12.30 -10.37
CA PRO A 56 5.61 13.04 -9.53
C PRO A 56 4.38 12.17 -9.25
N VAL A 57 3.95 12.17 -7.99
CA VAL A 57 2.81 11.37 -7.55
C VAL A 57 1.54 11.83 -8.27
N ASP A 58 0.90 10.91 -8.99
CA ASP A 58 -0.44 11.13 -9.53
C ASP A 58 -1.44 10.99 -8.37
N VAL A 59 -1.85 12.15 -7.82
CA VAL A 59 -2.76 12.23 -6.68
C VAL A 59 -4.15 11.71 -7.02
N SER A 60 -4.63 11.91 -8.25
CA SER A 60 -5.96 11.48 -8.67
C SER A 60 -6.04 9.96 -8.70
N ASP A 61 -5.04 9.34 -9.33
CA ASP A 61 -4.92 7.88 -9.35
C ASP A 61 -4.72 7.30 -7.94
N ALA A 62 -3.84 7.89 -7.13
CA ALA A 62 -3.63 7.45 -5.75
C ALA A 62 -4.92 7.50 -4.93
N LEU A 63 -5.77 8.51 -5.08
CA LEU A 63 -7.06 8.58 -4.41
C LEU A 63 -8.06 7.52 -4.90
N LEU A 64 -8.01 7.14 -6.18
CA LEU A 64 -8.79 6.02 -6.71
C LEU A 64 -8.34 4.69 -6.10
N VAL A 65 -7.02 4.46 -6.04
CA VAL A 65 -6.45 3.27 -5.39
C VAL A 65 -6.78 3.26 -3.89
N GLN A 66 -6.70 4.40 -3.20
CA GLN A 66 -7.11 4.54 -1.81
C GLN A 66 -8.58 4.11 -1.60
N ARG A 67 -9.50 4.62 -2.41
CA ARG A 67 -10.92 4.24 -2.35
C ARG A 67 -11.13 2.76 -2.66
N ALA A 68 -10.38 2.22 -3.62
CA ALA A 68 -10.44 0.79 -3.95
C ALA A 68 -9.95 -0.09 -2.80
N TRP A 69 -8.88 0.33 -2.11
CA TRP A 69 -8.34 -0.33 -0.93
C TRP A 69 -9.30 -0.22 0.27
N GLU A 70 -9.91 0.94 0.51
CA GLU A 70 -10.88 1.14 1.59
C GLU A 70 -12.07 0.20 1.46
N ARG A 71 -12.54 -0.05 0.23
CA ARG A 71 -13.63 -0.99 -0.10
C ARG A 71 -13.27 -2.47 0.06
N LEU A 72 -12.02 -2.82 0.40
CA LEU A 72 -11.64 -4.20 0.65
C LEU A 72 -12.37 -4.74 1.91
N PRO A 73 -12.96 -5.94 1.85
CA PRO A 73 -13.60 -6.57 3.00
C PRO A 73 -12.62 -6.83 4.13
N VAL A 74 -13.12 -6.73 5.36
CA VAL A 74 -12.39 -7.03 6.61
C VAL A 74 -12.85 -8.33 7.26
N ALA A 75 -13.82 -9.03 6.66
CA ALA A 75 -14.29 -10.33 7.08
C ALA A 75 -14.54 -11.22 5.84
N PRO A 76 -14.18 -12.52 5.88
CA PRO A 76 -13.46 -13.22 6.96
C PRO A 76 -12.02 -12.74 7.16
N GLU A 77 -11.38 -13.16 8.25
CA GLU A 77 -10.04 -12.70 8.71
C GLU A 77 -8.96 -12.75 7.61
N ARG A 78 -9.05 -13.73 6.69
CA ARG A 78 -8.14 -13.83 5.54
C ARG A 78 -8.16 -12.57 4.66
N TYR A 79 -9.32 -11.94 4.46
CA TYR A 79 -9.44 -10.70 3.70
C TYR A 79 -8.93 -9.49 4.47
N ARG A 80 -9.18 -9.43 5.78
CA ARG A 80 -8.53 -8.42 6.66
C ARG A 80 -7.02 -8.49 6.50
N LYS A 81 -6.47 -9.70 6.54
CA LYS A 81 -5.04 -9.94 6.42
C LYS A 81 -4.51 -9.51 5.05
N ALA A 82 -5.17 -9.92 3.96
CA ALA A 82 -4.77 -9.53 2.60
C ALA A 82 -4.81 -8.01 2.42
N LYS A 83 -5.86 -7.34 2.91
CA LYS A 83 -6.01 -5.88 2.90
C LYS A 83 -4.84 -5.18 3.57
N MET A 84 -4.47 -5.62 4.77
CA MET A 84 -3.38 -4.98 5.51
C MET A 84 -2.01 -5.31 4.91
N VAL A 85 -1.78 -6.55 4.48
CA VAL A 85 -0.52 -6.97 3.86
C VAL A 85 -0.24 -6.16 2.60
N VAL A 86 -1.21 -6.05 1.69
CA VAL A 86 -1.00 -5.26 0.46
C VAL A 86 -0.81 -3.78 0.77
N GLY A 87 -1.54 -3.22 1.74
CA GLY A 87 -1.38 -1.83 2.16
C GLY A 87 0.04 -1.54 2.66
N VAL A 88 0.54 -2.36 3.60
CA VAL A 88 1.88 -2.17 4.18
C VAL A 88 2.99 -2.45 3.16
N ALA A 89 2.83 -3.48 2.32
CA ALA A 89 3.83 -3.85 1.32
C ALA A 89 4.12 -2.70 0.34
N TYR A 90 3.08 -2.04 -0.17
CA TYR A 90 3.25 -0.93 -1.11
C TYR A 90 3.53 0.42 -0.42
N ALA A 91 3.04 0.64 0.81
CA ALA A 91 3.21 1.92 1.50
C ALA A 91 4.54 2.08 2.24
N PHE A 92 5.28 1.01 2.55
CA PHE A 92 6.52 1.12 3.33
C PHE A 92 7.77 0.66 2.58
N ASN A 93 7.65 -0.22 1.57
CA ASN A 93 8.79 -0.78 0.83
C ASN A 93 9.95 -1.22 1.75
N VAL A 94 9.61 -1.97 2.80
CA VAL A 94 10.56 -2.47 3.82
C VAL A 94 10.79 -3.97 3.66
N PRO A 95 11.91 -4.52 4.18
CA PRO A 95 12.14 -5.96 4.23
C PRO A 95 10.98 -6.71 4.92
N PHE A 96 10.79 -7.98 4.55
CA PHE A 96 9.70 -8.81 5.08
C PHE A 96 9.63 -8.83 6.62
N MET A 97 10.79 -8.86 7.29
CA MET A 97 10.87 -8.88 8.76
C MET A 97 10.27 -7.62 9.40
N ASP A 98 10.50 -6.46 8.79
CA ASP A 98 9.95 -5.19 9.26
C ASP A 98 8.46 -5.08 8.95
N LEU A 99 8.03 -5.50 7.76
CA LEU A 99 6.62 -5.59 7.40
C LEU A 99 5.85 -6.49 8.39
N LYS A 100 6.42 -7.65 8.73
CA LYS A 100 5.85 -8.57 9.72
C LYS A 100 5.78 -7.93 11.10
N ARG A 101 6.81 -7.18 11.51
CA ARG A 101 6.85 -6.44 12.78
C ARG A 101 5.75 -5.37 12.82
N ILE A 102 5.58 -4.58 11.77
CA ILE A 102 4.53 -3.56 11.62
C ILE A 102 3.15 -4.20 11.73
N LEU A 103 2.89 -5.25 10.94
CA LEU A 103 1.60 -5.96 10.94
C LEU A 103 1.25 -6.57 12.31
N ARG A 104 2.25 -7.14 13.00
CA ARG A 104 2.04 -7.71 14.33
C ARG A 104 1.76 -6.63 15.37
N LYS A 105 2.57 -5.58 15.40
CA LYS A 105 2.49 -4.52 16.43
C LYS A 105 1.22 -3.69 16.29
N TYR A 106 0.88 -3.25 15.08
CA TYR A 106 -0.20 -2.27 14.87
C TYR A 106 -1.52 -2.89 14.43
N HIS A 107 -1.50 -4.05 13.77
CA HIS A 107 -2.70 -4.66 13.20
C HIS A 107 -3.08 -6.00 13.83
N ARG A 108 -2.29 -6.46 14.83
CA ARG A 108 -2.45 -7.76 15.49
C ARG A 108 -2.52 -8.92 14.48
N ILE A 109 -1.76 -8.80 13.39
CA ILE A 109 -1.67 -9.81 12.33
C ILE A 109 -0.36 -10.57 12.49
N ASN A 110 -0.44 -11.87 12.71
CA ASN A 110 0.72 -12.74 12.63
C ASN A 110 0.89 -13.22 11.18
N LEU A 111 2.02 -12.87 10.55
CA LEU A 111 2.31 -13.19 9.16
C LEU A 111 3.46 -14.21 9.07
N HIS A 112 3.20 -15.32 8.40
CA HIS A 112 4.19 -16.29 7.96
C HIS A 112 4.68 -15.93 6.55
N GLU A 113 5.94 -16.26 6.27
CA GLU A 113 6.55 -15.97 4.97
C GLU A 113 5.86 -16.71 3.82
N ARG A 114 5.54 -18.00 4.05
CA ARG A 114 4.84 -18.86 3.07
C ARG A 114 3.46 -18.36 2.59
N GLU A 115 2.83 -17.43 3.32
CA GLU A 115 1.52 -16.88 2.96
C GLU A 115 1.62 -15.46 2.40
N PHE A 116 2.81 -14.83 2.46
CA PHE A 116 2.99 -13.43 2.08
C PHE A 116 2.58 -13.19 0.63
N ASP A 117 3.20 -13.90 -0.31
CA ASP A 117 2.92 -13.73 -1.74
C ASP A 117 1.46 -13.99 -2.07
N GLY A 118 0.86 -15.02 -1.45
CA GLY A 118 -0.55 -15.35 -1.63
C GLY A 118 -1.51 -14.27 -1.11
N LEU A 119 -1.14 -13.57 -0.03
CA LEU A 119 -1.92 -12.48 0.55
C LEU A 119 -1.75 -11.17 -0.23
N VAL A 120 -0.53 -10.89 -0.70
CA VAL A 120 -0.27 -9.74 -1.60
C VAL A 120 -1.06 -9.92 -2.89
N GLU A 121 -0.98 -11.08 -3.53
CA GLU A 121 -1.68 -11.35 -4.78
C GLU A 121 -3.21 -11.31 -4.61
N MET A 122 -3.72 -11.82 -3.48
CA MET A 122 -5.14 -11.69 -3.14
C MET A 122 -5.55 -10.22 -2.99
N GLY A 123 -4.77 -9.42 -2.26
CA GLY A 123 -5.04 -7.98 -2.10
C GLY A 123 -5.03 -7.24 -3.43
N ARG A 124 -4.03 -7.50 -4.29
CA ARG A 124 -3.91 -6.92 -5.64
C ARG A 124 -5.14 -7.22 -6.49
N LYS A 125 -5.58 -8.48 -6.54
CA LYS A 125 -6.81 -8.89 -7.26
C LYS A 125 -8.06 -8.17 -6.76
N MET A 126 -8.21 -8.04 -5.44
CA MET A 126 -9.38 -7.38 -4.87
C MET A 126 -9.37 -5.86 -5.13
N ILE A 127 -8.21 -5.21 -5.06
CA ILE A 127 -8.05 -3.79 -5.43
C ILE A 127 -8.40 -3.60 -6.90
N ARG A 128 -7.86 -4.43 -7.79
CA ARG A 128 -8.17 -4.39 -9.22
C ARG A 128 -9.68 -4.48 -9.48
N ASN A 129 -10.36 -5.42 -8.83
CA ASN A 129 -11.81 -5.57 -8.98
C ASN A 129 -12.58 -4.33 -8.49
N ASN A 130 -12.12 -3.68 -7.42
CA ASN A 130 -12.71 -2.45 -6.92
C ASN A 130 -12.42 -1.25 -7.84
N LEU A 131 -11.24 -1.19 -8.46
CA LEU A 131 -10.88 -0.17 -9.44
C LEU A 131 -11.78 -0.26 -10.67
N LEU A 132 -11.98 -1.45 -11.23
CA LEU A 132 -12.90 -1.67 -12.36
C LEU A 132 -14.30 -1.14 -12.04
N LYS A 133 -14.83 -1.46 -10.85
CA LYS A 133 -16.14 -0.94 -10.39
C LYS A 133 -16.17 0.58 -10.22
N LEU A 134 -15.09 1.19 -9.74
CA LEU A 134 -14.98 2.63 -9.56
C LEU A 134 -14.87 3.38 -10.89
N GLU A 135 -14.25 2.75 -11.89
CA GLU A 135 -14.05 3.28 -13.23
C GLU A 135 -15.26 2.99 -14.16
N GLY A 136 -16.29 2.30 -13.66
CA GLY A 136 -17.49 1.96 -14.42
C GLY A 136 -17.29 0.79 -15.40
N MET A 137 -16.22 0.02 -15.26
CA MET A 137 -15.95 -1.17 -16.07
C MET A 137 -16.50 -2.43 -15.40
N PRO A 138 -17.09 -3.38 -16.15
CA PRO A 138 -17.49 -4.67 -15.58
C PRO A 138 -16.28 -5.45 -15.07
N PRO A 139 -16.36 -6.12 -13.91
CA PRO A 139 -15.30 -7.01 -13.45
C PRO A 139 -15.12 -8.17 -14.46
N LYS A 140 -13.88 -8.43 -14.88
CA LYS A 140 -13.52 -9.60 -15.71
C LYS A 140 -13.43 -10.87 -14.86
#